data_AF-A0A3C2ABV3-F1
#
_entry.id   AF-A0A3C2ABV3-F1
#
_cell.length_a   1.000
_cell.length_b   1.000
_cell.length_c   1.000
_cell.angle_alpha   90.00
_cell.angle_beta   90.00
_cell.angle_gamma   90.00
#
_symmetry.space_group_name_H-M   'P 1'
#
loop_
_entity.id
_entity.type
_entity.pdbx_description
1 polymer ?
#
loop_
_entity_poly.entity_id
_entity_poly.type
_entity_poly.pdbx_seq_one_letter_code
_entity_poly.pdbx_strand_id
1 'polypeptide(L)'
;APPFQGGDEGGVSVFATKVLSRANELIDADTGSIAIVRNIDGVRWLVVENEDGTLIGAKSRGWRKKAIPPLKVGGEDLERRERSLTGYVAHTKMPYLCNDVKLEVSGKGFYREVSEDVGSELAIPILYGDEVIGIINLDSFKKGFFTEEHKRILTIITGLVSSHIHDLLKIQELQKEVHQLKEDIGYRAPNVSSYSLGNIIGKSLKIKDTIDVLNKIVTPVFNRIVSWREKINREERIGLSSLLIMGETGSGKEMLFNNIYSRLNEMYKKELKSNNDLPLKKTNIAAYSGELTYSELFGHKKGSFT
;
A
#
# COMPACT_ATOMS: atom_id res chain seq x y z
N ALA A 1 7.75 14.44 -6.53
CA ALA A 1 7.16 13.28 -7.23
C ALA A 1 5.65 13.32 -7.05
N PRO A 2 4.83 12.96 -8.05
CA PRO A 2 3.38 12.86 -7.85
C PRO A 2 3.10 11.82 -6.75
N PRO A 3 1.94 11.89 -6.06
CA PRO A 3 1.55 10.81 -5.17
C PRO A 3 1.58 9.53 -6.00
N PHE A 4 2.13 8.47 -5.42
CA PHE A 4 2.05 7.12 -5.96
C PHE A 4 0.56 6.78 -6.14
N GLN A 5 -0.01 7.11 -7.29
CA GLN A 5 -1.16 6.41 -7.84
C GLN A 5 -0.57 5.15 -8.48
N GLY A 6 -0.16 4.22 -7.63
CA GLY A 6 -0.04 2.83 -8.05
C GLY A 6 -1.45 2.37 -8.38
N GLY A 7 -1.79 2.32 -9.66
CA GLY A 7 -2.82 1.39 -10.09
C GLY A 7 -2.42 0.03 -9.53
N ASP A 8 -3.34 -0.60 -8.80
CA ASP A 8 -3.15 -1.82 -8.02
C ASP A 8 -2.94 -3.07 -8.92
N GLU A 9 -2.16 -2.96 -10.00
CA GLU A 9 -1.96 -4.02 -10.99
C GLU A 9 -1.26 -5.28 -10.41
N GLY A 10 -0.72 -5.19 -9.19
CA GLY A 10 -0.08 -6.27 -8.44
C GLY A 10 -0.75 -6.64 -7.11
N GLY A 11 -1.92 -6.10 -6.79
CA GLY A 11 -2.60 -6.35 -5.51
C GLY A 11 -3.16 -7.78 -5.38
N VAL A 12 -3.41 -8.21 -4.13
CA VAL A 12 -4.03 -9.50 -3.80
C VAL A 12 -5.31 -9.72 -4.59
N SER A 13 -6.15 -8.69 -4.69
CA SER A 13 -7.45 -8.75 -5.38
C SER A 13 -7.32 -9.00 -6.88
N VAL A 14 -6.32 -8.38 -7.53
CA VAL A 14 -6.05 -8.55 -8.96
C VAL A 14 -5.54 -9.95 -9.25
N PHE A 15 -4.61 -10.46 -8.43
CA PHE A 15 -4.12 -11.82 -8.58
C PHE A 15 -5.22 -12.85 -8.31
N ALA A 16 -5.96 -12.71 -7.20
CA ALA A 16 -7.09 -13.55 -6.86
C ALA A 16 -8.15 -13.57 -7.98
N THR A 17 -8.41 -12.43 -8.62
CA THR A 17 -9.35 -12.35 -9.75
C THR A 17 -8.89 -13.18 -10.94
N LYS A 18 -7.58 -13.16 -11.26
CA LYS A 18 -7.00 -14.01 -12.33
C LYS A 18 -7.11 -15.50 -11.97
N VAL A 19 -6.78 -15.87 -10.73
CA VAL A 19 -6.90 -17.26 -10.25
C VAL A 19 -8.34 -17.74 -10.33
N LEU A 20 -9.29 -16.97 -9.81
CA LEU A 20 -10.71 -17.30 -9.83
C LEU A 20 -11.26 -17.43 -11.24
N SER A 21 -10.83 -16.57 -12.16
CA SER A 21 -11.24 -16.66 -13.57
C SER A 21 -10.78 -17.97 -14.20
N ARG A 22 -9.53 -18.38 -13.97
CA ARG A 22 -8.98 -19.63 -14.49
C ARG A 22 -9.59 -20.87 -13.84
N ALA A 23 -9.85 -20.81 -12.53
CA ALA A 23 -10.52 -21.90 -11.81
C ALA A 23 -11.95 -22.10 -12.32
N ASN A 24 -12.72 -21.02 -12.51
CA ASN A 24 -14.06 -21.11 -13.10
C ASN A 24 -14.02 -21.68 -14.52
N GLU A 25 -13.09 -21.20 -15.37
CA GLU A 25 -12.94 -21.68 -16.76
C GLU A 25 -12.57 -23.17 -16.83
N LEU A 26 -11.69 -23.63 -15.93
CA LEU A 26 -11.23 -25.03 -15.91
C LEU A 26 -12.30 -26.01 -15.42
N ILE A 27 -13.13 -25.58 -14.46
CA ILE A 27 -14.17 -26.41 -13.82
C ILE A 27 -15.54 -26.24 -14.51
N ASP A 28 -15.70 -25.21 -15.34
CA ASP A 28 -16.97 -24.79 -15.96
C ASP A 28 -18.06 -24.44 -14.93
N ALA A 29 -17.66 -23.83 -13.81
CA ALA A 29 -18.59 -23.39 -12.77
C ALA A 29 -19.31 -22.09 -13.18
N ASP A 30 -20.57 -21.93 -12.75
CA ASP A 30 -21.39 -20.77 -13.10
C ASP A 30 -20.85 -19.48 -12.46
N THR A 31 -20.38 -19.57 -11.21
CA THR A 31 -19.93 -18.42 -10.44
C THR A 31 -19.00 -18.83 -9.29
N GLY A 32 -18.38 -17.86 -8.62
CA GLY A 32 -17.52 -18.14 -7.47
C GLY A 32 -16.85 -16.91 -6.86
N SER A 33 -16.14 -17.13 -5.77
CA SER A 33 -15.38 -16.10 -5.05
C SER A 33 -14.08 -16.64 -4.46
N ILE A 34 -13.15 -15.74 -4.17
CA ILE A 34 -12.01 -15.99 -3.30
C ILE A 34 -12.14 -15.02 -2.13
N ALA A 35 -12.29 -15.54 -0.92
CA ALA A 35 -12.32 -14.75 0.30
C ALA A 35 -10.96 -14.84 1.01
N ILE A 36 -10.50 -13.73 1.57
CA ILE A 36 -9.25 -13.66 2.33
C ILE A 36 -9.57 -13.69 3.83
N VAL A 37 -8.76 -14.42 4.60
CA VAL A 37 -8.90 -14.43 6.06
C VAL A 37 -8.33 -13.12 6.63
N ARG A 38 -9.14 -12.42 7.43
CA ARG A 38 -8.74 -11.24 8.19
C ARG A 38 -9.06 -11.45 9.66
N ASN A 39 -8.18 -10.98 10.54
CA ASN A 39 -8.45 -10.91 11.97
C ASN A 39 -8.99 -9.51 12.30
N ILE A 40 -10.22 -9.44 12.78
CA ILE A 40 -10.91 -8.20 13.16
C ILE A 40 -11.38 -8.39 14.60
N ASP A 41 -10.86 -7.58 15.51
CA ASP A 41 -11.16 -7.63 16.96
C ASP A 41 -10.97 -9.02 17.60
N GLY A 42 -9.93 -9.74 17.18
CA GLY A 42 -9.59 -11.07 17.68
C GLY A 42 -10.42 -12.21 17.06
N VAL A 43 -11.35 -11.89 16.16
CA VAL A 43 -12.18 -12.86 15.44
C VAL A 43 -11.69 -13.00 14.01
N ARG A 44 -11.62 -14.24 13.51
CA ARG A 44 -11.27 -14.51 12.11
C ARG A 44 -12.52 -14.41 11.23
N TRP A 45 -12.41 -13.62 10.16
CA TRP A 45 -13.45 -13.38 9.17
C TRP A 45 -12.93 -13.67 7.78
N LEU A 46 -13.81 -14.17 6.92
CA LEU A 46 -13.61 -14.27 5.49
C LEU A 46 -14.17 -13.02 4.83
N VAL A 47 -13.31 -12.28 4.13
CA VAL A 47 -13.64 -11.00 3.52
C VAL A 47 -13.34 -11.05 2.03
N VAL A 48 -14.35 -10.75 1.20
CA VAL A 48 -14.21 -10.63 -0.25
C VAL A 48 -14.08 -9.16 -0.66
N GLU A 49 -14.88 -8.30 -0.03
CA GLU A 49 -14.92 -6.86 -0.25
C GLU A 49 -15.12 -6.11 1.06
N ASN A 50 -14.60 -4.88 1.11
CA ASN A 50 -14.83 -3.93 2.19
C ASN A 50 -16.21 -3.26 2.07
N GLU A 51 -16.63 -2.57 3.13
CA GLU A 51 -17.89 -1.82 3.16
C GLU A 51 -17.97 -0.71 2.10
N ASP A 52 -16.82 -0.17 1.68
CA ASP A 52 -16.69 0.83 0.61
C ASP A 52 -16.78 0.21 -0.81
N GLY A 53 -16.91 -1.12 -0.91
CA GLY A 53 -16.94 -1.86 -2.17
C GLY A 53 -15.55 -2.19 -2.75
N THR A 54 -14.47 -1.84 -2.04
CA THR A 54 -13.11 -2.19 -2.46
C THR A 54 -12.89 -3.69 -2.29
N LEU A 55 -12.47 -4.37 -3.37
CA LEU A 55 -12.19 -5.81 -3.34
C LEU A 55 -10.90 -6.11 -2.57
N ILE A 56 -10.98 -7.01 -1.60
CA ILE A 56 -9.82 -7.62 -0.93
C ILE A 56 -9.46 -8.94 -1.60
N GLY A 57 -10.46 -9.77 -1.85
CA GLY A 57 -10.32 -11.04 -2.54
C GLY A 57 -10.76 -10.93 -3.99
N ALA A 58 -11.57 -11.89 -4.45
CA ALA A 58 -12.13 -11.88 -5.79
C ALA A 58 -13.57 -12.38 -5.82
N LYS A 59 -14.34 -11.89 -6.80
CA LYS A 59 -15.67 -12.43 -7.12
C LYS A 59 -15.90 -12.43 -8.62
N SER A 60 -16.51 -13.49 -9.14
CA SER A 60 -16.79 -13.65 -10.57
C SER A 60 -17.85 -12.63 -11.04
N ARG A 61 -18.05 -12.52 -12.36
CA ARG A 61 -19.07 -11.62 -12.93
C ARG A 61 -20.49 -11.93 -12.45
N GLY A 62 -20.81 -13.19 -12.14
CA GLY A 62 -22.10 -13.59 -11.55
C GLY A 62 -22.34 -12.95 -10.18
N TRP A 63 -21.27 -12.75 -9.39
CA TRP A 63 -21.31 -12.09 -8.08
C TRP A 63 -21.05 -10.58 -8.13
N ARG A 64 -20.65 -9.99 -9.27
CA ARG A 64 -20.26 -8.57 -9.35
C ARG A 64 -21.34 -7.57 -8.91
N LYS A 65 -22.63 -7.96 -8.94
CA LYS A 65 -23.75 -7.11 -8.53
C LYS A 65 -24.29 -7.37 -7.12
N LYS A 66 -23.87 -8.46 -6.46
CA LYS A 66 -24.30 -8.81 -5.11
C LYS A 66 -23.12 -8.60 -4.13
N ALA A 67 -23.42 -8.02 -2.98
CA ALA A 67 -22.43 -7.89 -1.91
C ALA A 67 -22.31 -9.22 -1.17
N ILE A 68 -21.09 -9.77 -1.05
CA ILE A 68 -20.86 -10.96 -0.21
C ILE A 68 -20.51 -10.43 1.18
N PRO A 69 -21.36 -10.65 2.20
CA PRO A 69 -21.08 -10.15 3.54
C PRO A 69 -19.85 -10.86 4.12
N PRO A 70 -19.13 -10.23 5.07
CA PRO A 70 -18.07 -10.92 5.80
C PRO A 70 -18.64 -12.12 6.55
N LEU A 71 -17.95 -13.25 6.46
CA LEU A 71 -18.38 -14.52 7.04
C LEU A 71 -17.47 -14.93 8.19
N LYS A 72 -18.03 -15.29 9.35
CA LYS A 72 -17.21 -15.73 10.49
C LYS A 72 -16.58 -17.08 10.20
N VAL A 73 -15.32 -17.24 10.60
CA VAL A 73 -14.65 -18.54 10.61
C VAL A 73 -15.03 -19.25 11.91
N GLY A 74 -15.67 -20.42 11.80
CA GLY A 74 -16.05 -21.22 12.96
C GLY A 74 -16.83 -22.49 12.58
N GLY A 75 -17.05 -23.33 13.59
CA GLY A 75 -17.73 -24.61 13.47
C GLY A 75 -19.06 -24.61 14.20
N GLU A 76 -19.35 -25.71 14.91
CA GLU A 76 -20.61 -25.87 15.64
C GLU A 76 -20.76 -24.90 16.83
N ASP A 77 -19.66 -24.28 17.26
CA ASP A 77 -19.61 -23.24 18.28
C ASP A 77 -20.31 -21.94 17.85
N LEU A 78 -20.45 -21.70 16.54
CA LEU A 78 -21.19 -20.55 16.02
C LEU A 78 -22.70 -20.78 16.06
N GLU A 79 -23.43 -19.70 16.34
CA GLU A 79 -24.88 -19.67 16.14
C GLU A 79 -25.23 -19.97 14.68
N ARG A 80 -26.36 -20.65 14.45
CA ARG A 80 -26.77 -21.09 13.10
C ARG A 80 -26.83 -19.94 12.08
N ARG A 81 -27.20 -18.74 12.50
CA ARG A 81 -27.27 -17.54 11.63
C ARG A 81 -25.89 -17.03 11.19
N GLU A 82 -24.82 -17.42 11.88
CA GLU A 82 -23.46 -16.97 11.65
C GLU A 82 -22.61 -17.98 10.88
N ARG A 83 -23.08 -19.22 10.76
CA ARG A 83 -22.40 -20.30 10.02
C ARG A 83 -22.37 -20.02 8.53
N SER A 84 -21.29 -20.45 7.87
CA SER A 84 -21.16 -20.53 6.41
C SER A 84 -20.28 -21.73 6.03
N LEU A 85 -20.48 -22.31 4.83
CA LEU A 85 -19.68 -23.44 4.36
C LEU A 85 -18.21 -23.05 4.26
N THR A 86 -17.95 -21.90 3.66
CA THR A 86 -16.60 -21.32 3.56
C THR A 86 -15.97 -21.06 4.93
N GLY A 87 -16.75 -20.59 5.91
CA GLY A 87 -16.30 -20.39 7.29
C GLY A 87 -15.96 -21.70 8.00
N TYR A 88 -16.75 -22.74 7.76
CA TYR A 88 -16.50 -24.09 8.26
C TYR A 88 -15.27 -24.74 7.62
N VAL A 89 -15.06 -24.57 6.31
CA VAL A 89 -13.85 -24.99 5.61
C VAL A 89 -12.62 -24.29 6.17
N ALA A 90 -12.70 -22.98 6.43
CA ALA A 90 -11.61 -22.23 7.05
C ALA A 90 -11.33 -22.69 8.50
N HIS A 91 -12.35 -23.11 9.23
CA HIS A 91 -12.22 -23.64 10.59
C HIS A 91 -11.57 -25.03 10.60
N THR A 92 -12.06 -25.94 9.77
CA THR A 92 -11.63 -27.35 9.72
C THR A 92 -10.38 -27.59 8.89
N LYS A 93 -10.01 -26.64 8.01
CA LYS A 93 -8.95 -26.76 7.01
C LYS A 93 -9.20 -27.88 5.98
N MET A 94 -10.45 -28.33 5.86
CA MET A 94 -10.83 -29.45 4.99
C MET A 94 -11.76 -28.97 3.87
N PRO A 95 -11.52 -29.35 2.60
CA PRO A 95 -12.44 -29.14 1.50
C PRO A 95 -13.87 -29.60 1.80
N TYR A 96 -14.86 -28.82 1.36
CA TYR A 96 -16.28 -29.18 1.45
C TYR A 96 -16.93 -29.17 0.07
N LEU A 97 -17.53 -30.30 -0.31
CA LEU A 97 -18.29 -30.48 -1.55
C LEU A 97 -19.77 -30.65 -1.18
N CYS A 98 -20.58 -29.62 -1.46
CA CYS A 98 -22.00 -29.60 -1.18
C CYS A 98 -22.80 -29.84 -2.47
N ASN A 99 -23.37 -31.03 -2.61
CA ASN A 99 -24.12 -31.41 -3.83
C ASN A 99 -25.53 -30.83 -3.90
N ASP A 100 -26.15 -30.50 -2.77
CA ASP A 100 -27.49 -29.91 -2.74
C ASP A 100 -27.59 -28.95 -1.55
N VAL A 101 -27.49 -27.65 -1.85
CA VAL A 101 -27.51 -26.61 -0.82
C VAL A 101 -28.85 -26.54 -0.08
N LYS A 102 -29.97 -26.95 -0.71
CA LYS A 102 -31.29 -26.93 -0.05
C LYS A 102 -31.40 -28.03 1.01
N LEU A 103 -30.81 -29.19 0.76
CA LEU A 103 -30.71 -30.26 1.76
C LEU A 103 -29.82 -29.82 2.92
N GLU A 104 -28.68 -29.20 2.61
CA GLU A 104 -27.74 -28.66 3.61
C GLU A 104 -28.41 -27.62 4.53
N VAL A 105 -29.20 -26.69 3.98
CA VAL A 105 -29.99 -25.69 4.74
C VAL A 105 -31.00 -26.33 5.67
N SER A 106 -31.71 -27.36 5.20
CA SER A 106 -32.75 -28.05 5.99
C SER A 106 -32.20 -28.81 7.19
N GLY A 107 -30.91 -29.19 7.16
CA GLY A 107 -30.22 -29.92 8.22
C GLY A 107 -29.71 -29.04 9.36
N LYS A 108 -28.61 -29.45 10.01
CA LYS A 108 -27.79 -28.59 10.91
C LYS A 108 -26.52 -28.09 10.19
N GLY A 109 -26.61 -28.01 8.86
CA GLY A 109 -25.49 -27.75 7.97
C GLY A 109 -24.89 -26.35 8.11
N PHE A 110 -23.87 -26.11 7.30
CA PHE A 110 -23.12 -24.86 7.33
C PHE A 110 -23.46 -23.92 6.17
N TYR A 111 -24.35 -24.30 5.24
CA TYR A 111 -24.68 -23.42 4.11
C TYR A 111 -25.36 -22.12 4.54
N ARG A 112 -24.88 -21.02 3.96
CA ARG A 112 -25.47 -19.69 4.10
C ARG A 112 -25.89 -19.20 2.74
N GLU A 113 -27.18 -19.00 2.58
CA GLU A 113 -27.76 -18.54 1.32
C GLU A 113 -27.39 -17.08 1.04
N VAL A 114 -26.55 -16.88 0.02
CA VAL A 114 -26.23 -15.55 -0.53
C VAL A 114 -26.96 -15.33 -1.87
N SER A 115 -27.36 -16.41 -2.54
CA SER A 115 -28.20 -16.38 -3.75
C SER A 115 -29.12 -17.59 -3.80
N GLU A 116 -30.39 -17.38 -4.16
CA GLU A 116 -31.42 -18.44 -4.25
C GLU A 116 -31.20 -19.40 -5.42
N ASP A 117 -30.44 -18.96 -6.43
CA ASP A 117 -30.20 -19.72 -7.66
C ASP A 117 -29.16 -20.84 -7.50
N VAL A 118 -28.38 -20.84 -6.41
CA VAL A 118 -27.30 -21.83 -6.20
C VAL A 118 -27.91 -23.20 -5.90
N GLY A 119 -27.43 -24.22 -6.61
CA GLY A 119 -27.83 -25.62 -6.46
C GLY A 119 -26.77 -26.49 -5.78
N SER A 120 -25.48 -26.20 -6.02
CA SER A 120 -24.34 -26.87 -5.39
C SER A 120 -23.17 -25.91 -5.20
N GLU A 121 -22.28 -26.22 -4.24
CA GLU A 121 -21.16 -25.38 -3.82
C GLU A 121 -19.91 -26.24 -3.56
N LEU A 122 -18.73 -25.75 -3.94
CA LEU A 122 -17.43 -26.35 -3.70
C LEU A 122 -16.47 -25.33 -3.08
N ALA A 123 -16.15 -25.53 -1.81
CA ALA A 123 -15.27 -24.66 -1.05
C ALA A 123 -13.96 -25.37 -0.70
N ILE A 124 -12.83 -24.78 -1.06
CA ILE A 124 -11.47 -25.31 -0.82
C ILE A 124 -10.63 -24.29 -0.06
N PRO A 125 -9.91 -24.69 1.01
CA PRO A 125 -9.03 -23.79 1.73
C PRO A 125 -7.74 -23.52 0.96
N ILE A 126 -7.30 -22.26 0.98
CA ILE A 126 -5.96 -21.85 0.55
C ILE A 126 -5.07 -21.89 1.79
N LEU A 127 -4.20 -22.90 1.85
CA LEU A 127 -3.32 -23.16 2.98
C LEU A 127 -1.91 -22.68 2.69
N TYR A 128 -1.31 -21.95 3.64
CA TYR A 128 0.12 -21.65 3.65
C TYR A 128 0.71 -22.15 4.97
N GLY A 129 1.55 -23.18 4.89
CA GLY A 129 1.93 -23.97 6.07
C GLY A 129 0.68 -24.57 6.72
N ASP A 130 0.50 -24.31 8.02
CA ASP A 130 -0.67 -24.75 8.78
C ASP A 130 -1.79 -23.69 8.84
N GLU A 131 -1.65 -22.54 8.19
CA GLU A 131 -2.62 -21.44 8.27
C GLU A 131 -3.53 -21.40 7.04
N VAL A 132 -4.83 -21.16 7.27
CA VAL A 132 -5.77 -20.82 6.19
C VAL A 132 -5.68 -19.32 5.95
N ILE A 133 -5.17 -18.93 4.79
CA ILE A 133 -5.03 -17.52 4.39
C ILE A 133 -6.21 -17.03 3.54
N GLY A 134 -7.00 -17.96 3.00
CA GLY A 134 -8.19 -17.66 2.21
C GLY A 134 -8.97 -18.92 1.83
N ILE A 135 -10.10 -18.73 1.17
CA ILE A 135 -10.98 -19.79 0.66
C ILE A 135 -11.27 -19.49 -0.81
N ILE A 136 -11.15 -20.48 -1.68
CA ILE A 136 -11.75 -20.44 -3.01
C ILE A 136 -13.09 -21.17 -2.95
N ASN A 137 -14.14 -20.51 -3.39
CA ASN A 137 -15.49 -21.05 -3.45
C ASN A 137 -16.02 -20.97 -4.89
N LEU A 138 -16.51 -22.08 -5.42
CA LEU A 138 -17.22 -22.14 -6.69
C LEU A 138 -18.66 -22.59 -6.46
N ASP A 139 -19.60 -21.98 -7.17
CA ASP A 139 -21.01 -22.28 -7.10
C ASP A 139 -21.53 -22.71 -8.48
N SER A 140 -22.50 -23.62 -8.50
CA SER A 140 -23.28 -23.93 -9.69
C SER A 140 -24.76 -23.84 -9.40
N PHE A 141 -25.54 -23.41 -10.40
CA PHE A 141 -27.00 -23.41 -10.36
C PHE A 141 -27.59 -24.82 -10.47
N LYS A 142 -26.78 -25.80 -10.86
CA LYS A 142 -27.17 -27.21 -10.93
C LYS A 142 -26.81 -27.92 -9.63
N LYS A 143 -27.70 -28.78 -9.15
CA LYS A 143 -27.41 -29.71 -8.06
C LYS A 143 -26.44 -30.80 -8.55
N GLY A 144 -25.57 -31.26 -7.66
CA GLY A 144 -24.61 -32.34 -7.92
C GLY A 144 -23.64 -32.06 -9.06
N PHE A 145 -23.37 -30.78 -9.36
CA PHE A 145 -22.47 -30.38 -10.45
C PHE A 145 -21.01 -30.72 -10.14
N PHE A 146 -20.59 -30.46 -8.90
CA PHE A 146 -19.20 -30.68 -8.49
C PHE A 146 -18.91 -32.16 -8.22
N THR A 147 -17.75 -32.62 -8.69
CA THR A 147 -17.27 -33.99 -8.50
C THR A 147 -16.04 -34.01 -7.60
N GLU A 148 -15.65 -35.19 -7.11
CA GLU A 148 -14.38 -35.36 -6.40
C GLU A 148 -13.16 -35.03 -7.28
N GLU A 149 -13.28 -35.14 -8.61
CA GLU A 149 -12.25 -34.69 -9.53
C GLU A 149 -12.13 -33.16 -9.56
N HIS A 150 -13.25 -32.44 -9.62
CA HIS A 150 -13.25 -30.97 -9.52
C HIS A 150 -12.61 -30.50 -8.21
N LYS A 151 -12.93 -31.16 -7.09
CA LYS A 151 -12.32 -30.91 -5.78
C LYS A 151 -10.81 -31.13 -5.79
N ARG A 152 -10.31 -32.22 -6.40
CA ARG A 152 -8.87 -32.50 -6.53
C ARG A 152 -8.16 -31.43 -7.35
N ILE A 153 -8.71 -31.09 -8.51
CA ILE A 153 -8.15 -30.05 -9.40
C ILE A 153 -8.07 -28.71 -8.67
N LEU A 154 -9.15 -28.29 -8.01
CA LEU A 154 -9.19 -27.02 -7.31
C LEU A 154 -8.25 -27.01 -6.09
N THR A 155 -8.09 -28.15 -5.40
CA THR A 155 -7.09 -28.33 -4.33
C THR A 155 -5.67 -28.12 -4.85
N ILE A 156 -5.33 -28.67 -6.02
CA ILE A 156 -4.02 -28.46 -6.66
C ILE A 156 -3.81 -26.96 -6.97
N ILE A 157 -4.82 -26.30 -7.55
CA ILE A 157 -4.76 -24.87 -7.84
C ILE A 157 -4.49 -24.08 -6.55
N THR A 158 -5.22 -24.34 -5.47
CA THR A 158 -5.00 -23.65 -4.19
C THR A 158 -3.59 -23.85 -3.66
N GLY A 159 -3.02 -25.05 -3.79
CA GLY A 159 -1.63 -25.32 -3.40
C GLY A 159 -0.63 -24.50 -4.21
N LEU A 160 -0.81 -24.40 -5.52
CA LEU A 160 0.08 -23.65 -6.43
C LEU A 160 0.07 -22.14 -6.19
N VAL A 161 -1.08 -21.57 -5.80
CA VAL A 161 -1.24 -20.12 -5.63
C VAL A 161 -1.02 -19.63 -4.21
N SER A 162 -1.00 -20.55 -3.23
CA SER A 162 -0.95 -20.25 -1.80
C SER A 162 0.19 -19.32 -1.40
N SER A 163 1.43 -19.66 -1.81
CA SER A 163 2.63 -18.88 -1.48
C SER A 163 2.56 -17.46 -2.04
N HIS A 164 2.12 -17.31 -3.29
CA HIS A 164 2.02 -16.01 -3.91
C HIS A 164 0.94 -15.13 -3.26
N ILE A 165 -0.22 -15.70 -2.91
CA ILE A 165 -1.27 -14.97 -2.17
C ILE A 165 -0.74 -14.54 -0.80
N HIS A 166 -0.03 -15.42 -0.09
CA HIS A 166 0.59 -15.11 1.18
C HIS A 166 1.58 -13.94 1.06
N ASP A 167 2.48 -13.98 0.07
CA ASP A 167 3.48 -12.94 -0.14
C ASP A 167 2.83 -11.57 -0.42
N LEU A 168 1.79 -11.55 -1.27
CA LEU A 168 1.04 -10.33 -1.55
C LEU A 168 0.33 -9.78 -0.31
N LEU A 169 -0.27 -10.65 0.51
CA LEU A 169 -0.89 -10.26 1.78
C LEU A 169 0.14 -9.68 2.75
N LYS A 170 1.33 -10.28 2.83
CA LYS A 170 2.40 -9.82 3.72
C LYS A 170 2.98 -8.48 3.26
N ILE A 171 3.18 -8.29 1.96
CA ILE A 171 3.60 -7.00 1.39
C ILE A 171 2.58 -5.91 1.73
N GLN A 172 1.29 -6.20 1.57
CA GLN A 172 0.21 -5.25 1.88
C GLN A 172 0.19 -4.86 3.37
N GLU A 173 0.38 -5.82 4.28
CA GLU A 173 0.48 -5.58 5.72
C GLU A 173 1.68 -4.69 6.06
N LEU A 174 2.87 -5.02 5.55
CA LEU A 174 4.09 -4.24 5.77
C LEU A 174 3.97 -2.82 5.22
N GLN A 175 3.34 -2.64 4.06
CA GLN A 175 3.09 -1.30 3.51
C GLN A 175 2.16 -0.48 4.40
N LYS A 176 1.13 -1.11 4.98
CA LYS A 176 0.22 -0.46 5.93
C LYS A 176 0.95 -0.08 7.21
N GLU A 177 1.77 -0.96 7.77
CA GLU A 177 2.60 -0.66 8.95
C GLU A 177 3.58 0.49 8.67
N VAL A 178 4.29 0.46 7.54
CA VAL A 178 5.20 1.55 7.15
C VAL A 178 4.44 2.86 6.99
N HIS A 179 3.24 2.83 6.43
CA HIS A 179 2.40 4.02 6.30
C HIS A 179 1.97 4.54 7.68
N GLN A 180 1.46 3.68 8.56
CA GLN A 180 1.07 4.02 9.92
C GLN A 180 2.25 4.56 10.73
N LEU A 181 3.44 3.96 10.63
CA LEU A 181 4.63 4.46 11.30
C LEU A 181 5.05 5.84 10.77
N LYS A 182 4.94 6.07 9.46
CA LYS A 182 5.19 7.40 8.88
C LYS A 182 4.14 8.41 9.35
N GLU A 183 2.88 8.00 9.44
CA GLU A 183 1.80 8.82 9.98
C GLU A 183 2.00 9.09 11.46
N ASP A 184 2.38 8.12 12.30
CA ASP A 184 2.66 8.27 13.73
C ASP A 184 3.88 9.16 13.99
N ILE A 185 4.91 9.06 13.14
CA ILE A 185 6.03 10.01 13.12
C ILE A 185 5.51 11.40 12.71
N GLY A 186 4.56 11.47 11.78
CA GLY A 186 3.83 12.70 11.42
C GLY A 186 2.89 13.22 12.52
N TYR A 187 2.28 12.35 13.34
CA TYR A 187 1.30 12.62 14.38
C TYR A 187 1.92 12.87 15.76
N ARG A 188 3.19 12.49 15.94
CA ARG A 188 4.06 13.11 16.95
C ARG A 188 4.55 14.51 16.54
N ALA A 189 4.14 15.02 15.38
CA ALA A 189 4.51 16.35 14.88
C ALA A 189 3.41 17.26 14.27
N PRO A 190 2.10 17.21 14.62
CA PRO A 190 1.16 18.29 14.27
C PRO A 190 1.03 19.33 15.39
N ASN A 191 1.28 18.94 16.65
CA ASN A 191 1.20 19.83 17.83
C ASN A 191 2.53 19.92 18.61
N VAL A 192 3.64 19.55 17.97
CA VAL A 192 4.96 20.03 18.38
C VAL A 192 5.28 21.25 17.53
N SER A 193 4.53 22.32 17.77
CA SER A 193 5.03 23.69 17.59
C SER A 193 6.14 24.03 18.60
N SER A 194 6.91 23.03 19.06
CA SER A 194 8.16 23.22 19.77
C SER A 194 9.32 22.85 18.86
N TYR A 195 9.68 23.78 17.97
CA TYR A 195 11.03 23.98 17.46
C TYR A 195 11.71 22.75 16.83
N SER A 196 11.05 22.09 15.87
CA SER A 196 11.71 21.08 15.02
C SER A 196 11.96 21.65 13.61
N LEU A 197 13.14 22.18 13.38
CA LEU A 197 13.65 22.40 12.04
C LEU A 197 14.21 21.06 11.56
N GLY A 198 13.53 20.39 10.63
CA GLY A 198 13.97 19.13 10.01
C GLY A 198 14.47 18.09 11.02
N ASN A 199 15.81 17.97 11.15
CA ASN A 199 16.50 17.01 12.03
C ASN A 199 16.94 17.59 13.39
N ILE A 200 16.72 18.88 13.65
CA ILE A 200 17.09 19.55 14.89
C ILE A 200 15.96 19.36 15.90
N ILE A 201 16.18 18.53 16.92
CA ILE A 201 15.21 18.24 17.98
C ILE A 201 15.73 18.79 19.30
N GLY A 202 14.97 19.68 19.95
CA GLY A 202 15.23 20.07 21.34
C GLY A 202 14.74 21.47 21.72
N LYS A 203 14.62 21.71 23.04
CA LYS A 203 14.10 22.97 23.62
C LYS A 203 15.21 23.91 24.14
N SER A 204 16.47 23.60 23.89
CA SER A 204 17.62 24.38 24.39
C SER A 204 17.64 25.79 23.79
N LEU A 205 18.11 26.77 24.57
CA LEU A 205 18.35 28.14 24.11
C LEU A 205 19.23 28.19 22.85
N LYS A 206 20.30 27.37 22.82
CA LYS A 206 21.19 27.26 21.64
C LYS A 206 20.47 26.81 20.36
N ILE A 207 19.44 25.98 20.50
CA ILE A 207 18.65 25.50 19.36
C ILE A 207 17.77 26.64 18.85
N LYS A 208 17.13 27.42 19.74
CA LYS A 208 16.37 28.60 19.32
C LYS A 208 17.23 29.60 18.57
N ASP A 209 18.43 29.89 19.06
CA ASP A 209 19.37 30.78 18.38
C ASP A 209 19.73 30.27 16.97
N THR A 210 19.95 28.96 16.84
CA THR A 210 20.24 28.32 15.53
C THR A 210 19.07 28.43 14.56
N ILE A 211 17.84 28.21 15.06
CA ILE A 211 16.60 28.35 14.31
C ILE A 211 16.40 29.80 13.84
N ASP A 212 16.69 30.77 14.69
CA ASP A 212 16.58 32.19 14.36
C ASP A 212 17.58 32.61 13.29
N VAL A 213 18.83 32.13 13.38
CA VAL A 213 19.85 32.34 12.34
C VAL A 213 19.40 31.70 11.02
N LEU A 214 18.88 30.48 11.05
CA LEU A 214 18.36 29.80 9.86
C LEU A 214 17.23 30.61 9.20
N ASN A 215 16.23 31.05 9.97
CA ASN A 215 15.12 31.84 9.44
C ASN A 215 15.57 33.19 8.84
N LYS A 216 16.59 33.82 9.43
CA LYS A 216 17.21 35.04 8.87
C LYS A 216 17.89 34.80 7.52
N ILE A 217 18.42 33.61 7.28
CA ILE A 217 19.09 33.25 6.01
C ILE A 217 18.08 32.78 4.95
N VAL A 218 17.13 31.94 5.33
CA VAL A 218 16.23 31.27 4.39
C VAL A 218 15.34 32.26 3.64
N THR A 219 14.72 33.22 4.32
CA THR A 219 13.77 34.15 3.68
C THR A 219 14.43 35.02 2.59
N PRO A 220 15.59 35.67 2.83
CA PRO A 220 16.30 36.39 1.78
C PRO A 220 16.74 35.51 0.60
N VAL A 221 17.21 34.29 0.87
CA VAL A 221 17.62 33.33 -0.17
C VAL A 221 16.42 32.93 -1.02
N PHE A 222 15.29 32.62 -0.39
CA PHE A 222 14.05 32.28 -1.08
C PHE A 222 13.55 33.41 -1.98
N ASN A 223 13.45 34.62 -1.43
CA ASN A 223 13.01 35.80 -2.18
C ASN A 223 13.89 36.06 -3.40
N ARG A 224 15.20 35.78 -3.30
CA ARG A 224 16.13 35.88 -4.43
C ARG A 224 15.93 34.76 -5.46
N ILE A 225 15.72 33.51 -5.03
CA ILE A 225 15.42 32.39 -5.94
C ILE A 225 14.16 32.68 -6.76
N VAL A 226 13.10 33.17 -6.11
CA VAL A 226 11.83 33.50 -6.76
C VAL A 226 11.97 34.73 -7.67
N SER A 227 12.62 35.80 -7.19
CA SER A 227 12.84 37.02 -7.99
C SER A 227 13.68 36.77 -9.23
N TRP A 228 14.64 35.84 -9.17
CA TRP A 228 15.45 35.45 -10.33
C TRP A 228 14.60 34.77 -11.41
N ARG A 229 13.61 33.97 -11.00
CA ARG A 229 12.70 33.29 -11.93
C ARG A 229 11.73 34.25 -12.64
N GLU A 230 11.41 35.40 -12.05
CA GLU A 230 10.41 36.34 -12.58
C GLU A 230 10.97 37.56 -13.32
N LYS A 231 12.25 37.93 -13.14
CA LYS A 231 12.84 39.18 -13.70
C LYS A 231 14.19 38.96 -14.40
N ILE A 232 14.13 38.40 -15.60
CA ILE A 232 15.26 38.20 -16.53
C ILE A 232 15.81 39.55 -17.07
N ASN A 233 15.07 40.67 -17.02
CA ASN A 233 15.49 41.92 -17.69
C ASN A 233 16.21 42.97 -16.81
N ARG A 234 16.61 42.65 -15.58
CA ARG A 234 17.47 43.53 -14.72
C ARG A 234 18.69 42.76 -14.19
N GLU A 235 19.30 41.98 -15.07
CA GLU A 235 20.25 40.90 -14.77
C GLU A 235 21.62 41.30 -14.20
N GLU A 236 22.03 42.57 -14.21
CA GLU A 236 23.45 42.89 -13.98
C GLU A 236 23.85 43.22 -12.52
N ARG A 237 22.93 43.23 -11.52
CA ARG A 237 23.27 43.82 -10.19
C ARG A 237 23.17 42.95 -8.95
N ILE A 238 22.60 41.74 -8.97
CA ILE A 238 22.32 41.01 -7.70
C ILE A 238 23.10 39.68 -7.55
N GLY A 239 23.54 39.05 -8.64
CA GLY A 239 24.29 37.80 -8.60
C GLY A 239 23.49 36.59 -8.08
N LEU A 240 24.03 35.37 -8.26
CA LEU A 240 23.42 34.14 -7.76
C LEU A 240 23.49 34.08 -6.22
N SER A 241 22.41 33.64 -5.57
CA SER A 241 22.40 33.43 -4.12
C SER A 241 23.38 32.32 -3.75
N SER A 242 24.55 32.70 -3.25
CA SER A 242 25.60 31.79 -2.81
C SER A 242 25.62 31.72 -1.29
N LEU A 243 25.62 30.51 -0.74
CA LEU A 243 25.73 30.26 0.69
C LEU A 243 26.98 29.41 0.96
N LEU A 244 27.87 29.93 1.81
CA LEU A 244 29.05 29.21 2.29
C LEU A 244 28.82 28.75 3.73
N ILE A 245 28.88 27.43 3.97
CA ILE A 245 28.74 26.83 5.30
C ILE A 245 30.12 26.36 5.78
N MET A 246 30.64 26.98 6.85
CA MET A 246 31.93 26.63 7.44
C MET A 246 31.77 25.90 8.77
N GLY A 247 32.79 25.14 9.17
CA GLY A 247 32.82 24.35 10.41
C GLY A 247 33.84 23.21 10.31
N GLU A 248 34.13 22.55 11.41
CA GLU A 248 34.98 21.35 11.44
C GLU A 248 34.26 20.14 10.82
N THR A 249 35.01 19.10 10.47
CA THR A 249 34.41 17.84 9.98
C THR A 249 33.57 17.21 11.10
N GLY A 250 32.36 16.76 10.79
CA GLY A 250 31.43 16.19 11.78
C GLY A 250 30.56 17.22 12.53
N SER A 251 30.75 18.53 12.31
CA SER A 251 29.96 19.58 13.00
C SER A 251 28.50 19.72 12.51
N GLY A 252 28.00 18.80 11.67
CA GLY A 252 26.63 18.85 11.15
C GLY A 252 26.41 19.79 9.97
N LYS A 253 27.44 20.12 9.17
CA LYS A 253 27.30 21.00 7.98
C LYS A 253 26.25 20.52 6.98
N GLU A 254 26.19 19.22 6.73
CA GLU A 254 25.16 18.62 5.86
C GLU A 254 23.76 18.69 6.49
N MET A 255 23.67 18.50 7.81
CA MET A 255 22.43 18.66 8.56
C MET A 255 21.91 20.11 8.42
N LEU A 256 22.78 21.12 8.53
CA LEU A 256 22.40 22.52 8.34
C LEU A 256 21.87 22.77 6.92
N PHE A 257 22.57 22.26 5.89
CA PHE A 257 22.13 22.36 4.50
C PHE A 257 20.74 21.75 4.30
N ASN A 258 20.51 20.53 4.79
CA ASN A 258 19.22 19.84 4.64
C ASN A 258 18.07 20.63 5.29
N ASN A 259 18.33 21.29 6.43
CA ASN A 259 17.34 22.15 7.08
C ASN A 259 17.00 23.40 6.25
N ILE A 260 18.01 24.05 5.68
CA ILE A 260 17.81 25.19 4.77
C ILE A 260 16.98 24.76 3.56
N TYR A 261 17.35 23.65 2.91
CA TYR A 261 16.64 23.13 1.75
C TYR A 261 15.18 22.75 2.07
N SER A 262 14.93 22.07 3.18
CA SER A 262 13.57 21.72 3.62
C SER A 262 12.68 22.97 3.72
N ARG A 263 13.21 24.03 4.36
CA ARG A 263 12.46 25.28 4.54
C ARG A 263 12.24 26.02 3.22
N LEU A 264 13.25 26.06 2.35
CA LEU A 264 13.11 26.61 1.00
C LEU A 264 12.05 25.85 0.19
N ASN A 265 12.01 24.52 0.30
CA ASN A 265 11.05 23.69 -0.40
C ASN A 265 9.61 23.90 0.12
N GLU A 266 9.43 24.03 1.43
CA GLU A 266 8.14 24.40 2.04
C GLU A 266 7.62 25.74 1.51
N MET A 267 8.49 26.77 1.49
CA MET A 267 8.14 28.09 0.97
C MET A 267 7.83 28.03 -0.53
N TYR A 268 8.61 27.27 -1.30
CA TYR A 268 8.43 27.06 -2.74
C TYR A 268 7.07 26.45 -3.07
N LYS A 269 6.69 25.36 -2.37
CA LYS A 269 5.38 24.71 -2.56
C LYS A 269 4.22 25.64 -2.21
N LYS A 270 4.37 26.41 -1.13
CA LYS A 270 3.33 27.32 -0.64
C LYS A 270 3.10 28.50 -1.58
N GLU A 271 4.17 29.14 -2.08
CA GLU A 271 4.06 30.34 -2.90
C GLU A 271 3.69 30.03 -4.35
N LEU A 272 4.24 28.94 -4.91
CA LEU A 272 4.03 28.59 -6.33
C LEU A 272 2.87 27.60 -6.56
N LYS A 273 2.12 27.22 -5.50
CA LYS A 273 1.03 26.23 -5.53
C LYS A 273 1.39 24.97 -6.32
N SER A 274 2.66 24.54 -6.24
CA SER A 274 3.18 23.40 -6.99
C SER A 274 3.30 22.20 -6.08
N ASN A 275 2.92 21.03 -6.59
CA ASN A 275 3.21 19.75 -5.93
C ASN A 275 4.65 19.28 -6.17
N ASN A 276 5.43 20.00 -6.99
CA ASN A 276 6.80 19.65 -7.29
C ASN A 276 7.76 20.24 -6.25
N ASP A 277 8.79 19.45 -5.92
CA ASP A 277 9.87 19.90 -5.04
C ASP A 277 10.78 20.91 -5.76
N LEU A 278 11.42 21.78 -4.97
CA LEU A 278 12.47 22.67 -5.45
C LEU A 278 13.61 21.81 -6.05
N PRO A 279 13.98 21.99 -7.32
CA PRO A 279 15.05 21.20 -7.94
C PRO A 279 16.36 21.29 -7.17
N LEU A 280 17.01 20.15 -6.93
CA LEU A 280 18.25 20.06 -6.17
C LEU A 280 19.24 19.13 -6.85
N LYS A 281 20.46 19.62 -7.13
CA LYS A 281 21.62 18.82 -7.51
C LYS A 281 22.63 18.86 -6.36
N LYS A 282 22.87 17.71 -5.71
CA LYS A 282 23.92 17.55 -4.69
C LYS A 282 25.19 17.03 -5.34
N THR A 283 26.31 17.64 -5.01
CA THR A 283 27.62 17.28 -5.57
C THR A 283 28.64 17.21 -4.43
N ASN A 284 29.36 16.08 -4.34
CA ASN A 284 30.46 15.91 -3.39
C ASN A 284 31.79 16.04 -4.13
N ILE A 285 32.52 17.12 -3.88
CA ILE A 285 33.78 17.44 -4.59
C ILE A 285 34.86 16.38 -4.34
N ALA A 286 34.86 15.71 -3.19
CA ALA A 286 35.82 14.66 -2.88
C ALA A 286 35.63 13.38 -3.72
N ALA A 287 34.48 13.23 -4.40
CA ALA A 287 34.19 12.08 -5.25
C ALA A 287 34.70 12.27 -6.70
N TYR A 288 35.21 13.45 -7.05
CA TYR A 288 35.73 13.72 -8.39
C TYR A 288 37.23 13.48 -8.47
N SER A 289 37.67 12.78 -9.53
CA SER A 289 39.08 12.80 -9.91
C SER A 289 39.45 14.21 -10.41
N GLY A 290 40.71 14.63 -10.22
CA GLY A 290 41.16 15.99 -10.56
C GLY A 290 40.84 16.42 -12.00
N GLU A 291 40.86 15.47 -12.94
CA GLU A 291 40.54 15.72 -14.36
C GLU A 291 39.05 15.82 -14.65
N LEU A 292 38.20 15.09 -13.91
CA LEU A 292 36.74 15.08 -14.10
C LEU A 292 36.03 16.27 -13.43
N THR A 293 36.65 16.87 -12.41
CA THR A 293 36.08 17.99 -11.63
C THR A 293 35.59 19.14 -12.51
N TYR A 294 36.36 19.55 -13.52
CA TYR A 294 35.98 20.65 -14.40
C TYR A 294 34.81 20.28 -15.34
N SER A 295 34.81 19.05 -15.87
CA SER A 295 33.75 18.57 -16.75
C SER A 295 32.43 18.37 -15.99
N GLU A 296 32.49 17.99 -14.71
CA GLU A 296 31.31 17.78 -13.85
C GLU A 296 30.69 19.08 -13.33
N LEU A 297 31.51 20.08 -12.99
CA LEU A 297 31.06 21.37 -12.47
C LEU A 297 30.61 22.34 -13.56
N PHE A 298 31.27 22.34 -14.73
CA PHE A 298 31.06 23.33 -15.79
C PHE A 298 30.63 22.73 -17.13
N GLY A 299 30.60 21.40 -17.22
CA GLY A 299 30.19 20.65 -18.41
C GLY A 299 31.32 20.51 -19.43
N HIS A 300 31.22 19.53 -20.33
CA HIS A 300 32.27 19.23 -21.32
C HIS A 300 32.50 20.35 -22.36
N LYS A 301 31.58 21.32 -22.45
CA LYS A 301 31.74 22.55 -23.22
C LYS A 301 31.34 23.75 -22.37
N LYS A 302 32.09 24.85 -22.48
CA LYS A 302 31.77 26.13 -21.82
C LYS A 302 30.32 26.53 -22.16
N GLY A 303 29.46 26.56 -21.15
CA GLY A 303 28.04 26.91 -21.26
C GLY A 303 27.06 25.73 -21.36
N SER A 304 27.45 24.51 -21.00
CA SER A 304 26.53 23.36 -21.04
C SER A 304 25.61 23.23 -19.82
N PHE A 305 25.84 24.00 -18.76
CA PHE A 305 24.96 24.13 -17.59
C PHE A 305 24.38 25.55 -17.40
N THR A 306 24.67 26.48 -18.31
CA THR A 306 24.07 27.82 -18.41
C THR A 306 23.05 27.83 -19.53
#